data_AF-A0A340XR40-F1
#
_entry.id   AF-A0A340XR40-F1
#
_cell.length_a   1.000
_cell.length_b   1.000
_cell.length_c   1.000
_cell.angle_alpha   90.00
_cell.angle_beta   90.00
_cell.angle_gamma   90.00
#
_symmetry.space_group_name_H-M   'P 1'
#
loop_
_entity.id
_entity.type
_entity.pdbx_description
1 polymer ?
#
loop_
_entity_poly.entity_id
_entity_poly.type
_entity_poly.pdbx_seq_one_letter_code
_entity_poly.pdbx_strand_id
1 'polypeptide(L)'
;MVWQQKTKAVVMLNRIVEKESVKCAQYWPTKDDREMLFKETGFSVKFLSEDVKSYYTVHLLQLGNTNSGETRTISHFHYTTWPDFGVPESPASFLNFLFKVRESGSLNPEHGPAVIHCSAGIGRSGTFSLVDTCLVLMEKGDNINIKQLLLNMRKYRMGLIQTPDQLRFSYMTIIEGAKFIKGDSSIQKRWKELSKEDVCPVFDHSTTKIMTEKYNGNRIGLEEEKLTSDRYTGLSSKMQDTLEENSESALRKRLREDRKASTAQKVQQMKQRLNETERKRKRPRLTDT
;
A
#
# COMPACT_ATOMS: atom_id res chain seq x y z
N MET A 1 -16.20 9.07 -4.76
CA MET A 1 -15.11 9.91 -4.24
C MET A 1 -14.26 10.53 -5.34
N VAL A 2 -13.42 9.77 -6.06
CA VAL A 2 -12.48 10.29 -7.07
C VAL A 2 -13.17 11.21 -8.09
N TRP A 3 -14.31 10.77 -8.62
CA TRP A 3 -15.14 11.58 -9.53
C TRP A 3 -15.63 12.89 -8.91
N GLN A 4 -16.27 12.81 -7.75
CA GLN A 4 -16.91 13.95 -7.07
C GLN A 4 -15.89 15.02 -6.69
N GLN A 5 -14.71 14.59 -6.23
CA GLN A 5 -13.65 15.49 -5.79
C GLN A 5 -12.81 16.02 -6.96
N LYS A 6 -13.09 15.60 -8.20
CA LYS A 6 -12.30 15.97 -9.41
C LYS A 6 -10.81 15.60 -9.27
N THR A 7 -10.52 14.51 -8.57
CA THR A 7 -9.17 14.00 -8.36
C THR A 7 -8.52 13.61 -9.69
N LYS A 8 -7.26 14.01 -9.90
CA LYS A 8 -6.45 13.63 -11.06
C LYS A 8 -5.48 12.48 -10.79
N ALA A 9 -4.96 12.39 -9.57
CA ALA A 9 -4.02 11.36 -9.15
C ALA A 9 -4.53 10.49 -8.01
N VAL A 10 -4.26 9.19 -8.12
CA VAL A 10 -4.33 8.23 -7.02
C VAL A 10 -2.91 7.71 -6.76
N VAL A 11 -2.42 7.85 -5.53
CA VAL A 11 -1.09 7.37 -5.10
C VAL A 11 -1.28 6.19 -4.16
N MET A 12 -0.93 5.00 -4.64
CA MET A 12 -1.02 3.73 -3.92
C MET A 12 0.37 3.33 -3.41
N LEU A 13 0.51 3.16 -2.09
CA LEU A 13 1.79 2.92 -1.43
C LEU A 13 1.92 1.51 -0.83
N ASN A 14 1.05 0.57 -1.23
CA ASN A 14 1.07 -0.81 -0.78
C ASN A 14 0.84 -1.79 -1.92
N ARG A 15 1.23 -3.04 -1.73
CA ARG A 15 0.78 -4.14 -2.60
C ARG A 15 -0.58 -4.66 -2.13
N ILE A 16 -1.34 -5.27 -3.04
CA ILE A 16 -2.62 -5.92 -2.74
C ILE A 16 -2.44 -6.98 -1.66
N VAL A 17 -1.37 -7.78 -1.77
CA VAL A 17 -0.98 -8.78 -0.77
C VAL A 17 0.39 -8.43 -0.18
N GLU A 18 0.47 -8.41 1.14
CA GLU A 18 1.72 -8.21 1.88
C GLU A 18 1.77 -9.19 3.05
N LYS A 19 2.89 -9.93 3.18
CA LYS A 19 3.05 -10.97 4.21
C LYS A 19 1.87 -11.94 4.25
N GLU A 20 1.47 -12.43 3.07
CA GLU A 20 0.37 -13.39 2.86
C GLU A 20 -1.03 -12.87 3.26
N SER A 21 -1.17 -11.59 3.56
CA SER A 21 -2.44 -10.96 3.91
C SER A 21 -2.88 -10.01 2.81
N VAL A 22 -4.15 -10.10 2.42
CA VAL A 22 -4.79 -9.06 1.59
C VAL A 22 -4.84 -7.76 2.39
N LYS A 23 -4.34 -6.68 1.79
CA LYS A 23 -4.22 -5.33 2.36
C LYS A 23 -5.08 -4.29 1.66
N CYS A 24 -5.43 -4.55 0.41
CA CYS A 24 -6.23 -3.70 -0.45
C CYS A 24 -6.89 -4.59 -1.53
N ALA A 25 -8.09 -4.26 -1.97
CA ALA A 25 -8.73 -4.96 -3.08
C ALA A 25 -8.08 -4.59 -4.42
N GLN A 26 -8.20 -5.45 -5.44
CA GLN A 26 -7.93 -5.06 -6.83
C GLN A 26 -9.05 -4.12 -7.28
N TYR A 27 -8.88 -2.81 -7.11
CA TYR A 27 -9.91 -1.81 -7.39
C TYR A 27 -9.74 -1.11 -8.75
N TRP A 28 -8.73 -1.51 -9.54
CA TRP A 28 -8.47 -1.01 -10.88
C TRP A 28 -8.29 -2.20 -11.84
N PRO A 29 -8.64 -2.06 -13.13
CA PRO A 29 -8.41 -3.12 -14.12
C PRO A 29 -6.91 -3.29 -14.36
N THR A 30 -6.49 -4.53 -14.55
CA THR A 30 -5.17 -4.83 -15.11
C THR A 30 -5.22 -4.82 -16.63
N LYS A 31 -4.06 -5.01 -17.27
CA LYS A 31 -3.95 -5.17 -18.73
C LYS A 31 -4.81 -6.32 -19.27
N ASP A 32 -5.04 -7.35 -18.47
CA ASP A 32 -5.81 -8.54 -18.85
C ASP A 32 -7.32 -8.32 -18.70
N ASP A 33 -7.74 -7.64 -17.63
CA ASP A 33 -9.16 -7.35 -17.36
C ASP A 33 -9.73 -6.28 -18.30
N ARG A 34 -8.88 -5.32 -18.72
CA ARG A 34 -9.16 -4.12 -19.54
C ARG A 34 -10.18 -3.13 -18.97
N GLU A 35 -11.27 -3.59 -18.35
CA GLU A 35 -12.31 -2.75 -17.78
C GLU A 35 -12.92 -3.37 -16.51
N MET A 36 -13.26 -2.50 -15.56
CA MET A 36 -14.05 -2.85 -14.37
C MET A 36 -15.30 -1.98 -14.29
N LEU A 37 -16.45 -2.61 -14.01
CA LEU A 37 -17.73 -1.92 -13.88
C LEU A 37 -18.22 -1.92 -12.42
N PHE A 38 -18.43 -0.73 -11.87
CA PHE A 38 -18.95 -0.49 -10.53
C PHE A 38 -20.44 -0.12 -10.60
N LYS A 39 -21.28 -1.13 -10.88
CA LYS A 39 -22.73 -0.98 -11.16
C LYS A 39 -23.48 -0.18 -10.09
N GLU A 40 -23.19 -0.44 -8.83
CA GLU A 40 -23.85 0.21 -7.68
C GLU A 40 -23.66 1.73 -7.67
N THR A 41 -22.56 2.21 -8.25
CA THR A 41 -22.21 3.63 -8.28
C THR A 41 -22.32 4.26 -9.67
N GLY A 42 -22.63 3.48 -10.70
CA GLY A 42 -22.73 3.96 -12.08
C GLY A 42 -21.39 4.44 -12.66
N PHE A 43 -20.29 3.74 -12.36
CA PHE A 43 -18.97 4.07 -12.91
C PHE A 43 -18.31 2.87 -13.58
N SER A 44 -17.50 3.12 -14.60
CA SER A 44 -16.55 2.14 -15.13
C SER A 44 -15.13 2.69 -15.09
N VAL A 45 -14.16 1.79 -14.99
CA VAL A 45 -12.73 2.12 -15.03
C VAL A 45 -12.11 1.28 -16.13
N LYS A 46 -11.50 1.92 -17.12
CA LYS A 46 -10.79 1.26 -18.21
C LYS A 46 -9.29 1.45 -18.07
N PHE A 47 -8.54 0.39 -18.34
CA PHE A 47 -7.09 0.44 -18.48
C PHE A 47 -6.75 1.09 -19.83
N LEU A 48 -5.85 2.08 -19.83
CA LEU A 48 -5.34 2.69 -21.06
C LEU A 48 -3.90 2.28 -21.34
N SER A 49 -3.01 2.45 -20.36
CA SER A 49 -1.60 2.12 -20.48
C SER A 49 -0.93 1.94 -19.13
N GLU A 50 0.28 1.38 -19.13
CA GLU A 50 1.15 1.31 -17.96
C GLU A 50 2.60 1.62 -18.34
N ASP A 51 3.32 2.24 -17.40
CA ASP A 51 4.78 2.38 -17.41
C ASP A 51 5.33 1.70 -16.15
N VAL A 52 5.97 0.55 -16.33
CA VAL A 52 6.48 -0.29 -15.25
C VAL A 52 7.96 0.01 -15.03
N LYS A 53 8.32 0.42 -13.81
CA LYS A 53 9.69 0.59 -13.33
C LYS A 53 10.02 -0.44 -12.24
N SER A 54 11.28 -0.48 -11.81
CA SER A 54 11.75 -1.45 -10.83
C SER A 54 11.05 -1.39 -9.47
N TYR A 55 10.62 -0.20 -9.01
CA TYR A 55 9.99 0.00 -7.69
C TYR A 55 8.64 0.73 -7.71
N TYR A 56 8.16 1.10 -8.89
CA TYR A 56 6.83 1.68 -9.05
C TYR A 56 6.27 1.40 -10.44
N THR A 57 4.96 1.53 -10.56
CA THR A 57 4.23 1.48 -11.83
C THR A 57 3.33 2.69 -11.94
N VAL A 58 3.25 3.29 -13.12
CA VAL A 58 2.29 4.35 -13.43
C VAL A 58 1.25 3.77 -14.38
N HIS A 59 0.00 3.67 -13.93
CA HIS A 59 -1.12 3.30 -14.77
C HIS A 59 -1.87 4.55 -15.23
N LEU A 60 -2.24 4.59 -16.51
CA LEU A 60 -3.19 5.55 -17.03
C LEU A 60 -4.56 4.87 -17.13
N LEU A 61 -5.52 5.40 -16.39
CA LEU A 61 -6.87 4.84 -16.30
C LEU A 61 -7.89 5.85 -16.82
N GLN A 62 -8.99 5.36 -17.41
CA GLN A 62 -10.16 6.18 -17.76
C GLN A 62 -11.30 5.85 -16.81
N LEU A 63 -11.71 6.81 -15.99
CA LEU A 63 -12.90 6.73 -15.15
C LEU A 63 -14.09 7.30 -15.93
N GLY A 64 -15.08 6.48 -16.25
CA GLY A 64 -16.30 6.87 -16.95
C GLY A 64 -17.52 6.88 -16.04
N ASN A 65 -18.35 7.90 -16.14
CA ASN A 65 -19.68 7.93 -15.53
C ASN A 65 -20.68 7.30 -16.52
N THR A 66 -21.25 6.15 -16.17
CA THR A 66 -22.12 5.40 -17.09
C THR A 66 -23.45 6.08 -17.34
N ASN A 67 -23.88 6.98 -16.46
CA ASN A 67 -25.16 7.68 -16.57
C ASN A 67 -25.05 8.90 -17.49
N SER A 68 -23.92 9.62 -17.47
CA SER A 68 -23.71 10.82 -18.30
C SER A 68 -22.87 10.58 -19.56
N GLY A 69 -22.12 9.48 -19.62
CA GLY A 69 -21.13 9.23 -20.67
C GLY A 69 -19.84 10.06 -20.54
N GLU A 70 -19.75 10.96 -19.56
CA GLU A 70 -18.53 11.74 -19.31
C GLU A 70 -17.39 10.82 -18.85
N THR A 71 -16.18 11.08 -19.34
CA THR A 71 -14.98 10.33 -18.95
C THR A 71 -13.87 11.26 -18.48
N ARG A 72 -13.02 10.75 -17.59
CA ARG A 72 -11.86 11.46 -17.06
C ARG A 72 -10.66 10.54 -16.98
N THR A 73 -9.51 11.02 -17.42
CA THR A 73 -8.24 10.31 -17.28
C THR A 73 -7.67 10.50 -15.88
N ILE A 74 -7.34 9.40 -15.21
CA ILE A 74 -6.78 9.32 -13.87
C ILE A 74 -5.37 8.72 -13.96
N SER A 75 -4.40 9.39 -13.35
CA SER A 75 -3.04 8.86 -13.19
C SER A 75 -2.97 8.08 -11.88
N HIS A 76 -2.67 6.78 -11.96
CA HIS A 76 -2.54 5.92 -10.79
C HIS A 76 -1.06 5.56 -10.60
N PHE A 77 -0.48 6.06 -9.51
CA PHE A 77 0.93 5.89 -9.16
C PHE A 77 1.04 4.81 -8.09
N HIS A 78 1.60 3.66 -8.43
CA HIS A 78 1.72 2.52 -7.55
C HIS A 78 3.17 2.29 -7.13
N TYR A 79 3.52 2.62 -5.88
CA TYR A 79 4.83 2.28 -5.32
C TYR A 79 4.81 0.82 -4.84
N THR A 80 5.58 -0.06 -5.48
CA THR A 80 5.44 -1.52 -5.37
C THR A 80 6.38 -2.16 -4.34
N THR A 81 7.49 -1.51 -3.99
CA THR A 81 8.53 -2.11 -3.12
C THR A 81 8.55 -1.58 -1.69
N TRP A 82 7.62 -0.71 -1.28
CA TRP A 82 7.58 -0.17 0.09
C TRP A 82 7.04 -1.23 1.08
N PRO A 83 7.87 -1.76 2.01
CA PRO A 83 7.44 -2.77 2.95
C PRO A 83 6.47 -2.23 4.02
N ASP A 84 5.52 -3.07 4.46
CA ASP A 84 4.61 -2.73 5.56
C ASP A 84 5.38 -2.52 6.89
N PHE A 85 5.09 -1.42 7.57
CA PHE A 85 5.81 -0.89 8.75
C PHE A 85 7.28 -0.53 8.56
N GLY A 86 7.84 -0.70 7.36
CA GLY A 86 9.19 -0.27 7.03
C GLY A 86 9.23 1.08 6.33
N VAL A 87 10.35 1.32 5.67
CA VAL A 87 10.66 2.52 4.89
C VAL A 87 11.16 2.11 3.50
N PRO A 88 11.11 3.00 2.50
CA PRO A 88 11.75 2.76 1.21
C PRO A 88 13.25 2.47 1.38
N GLU A 89 13.83 1.75 0.43
CA GLU A 89 15.25 1.35 0.46
C GLU A 89 16.19 2.57 0.54
N SER A 90 15.84 3.65 -0.15
CA SER A 90 16.60 4.90 -0.12
C SER A 90 15.70 6.14 -0.28
N PRO A 91 16.09 7.29 0.30
CA PRO A 91 15.47 8.58 0.00
C PRO A 91 15.43 8.91 -1.50
N ALA A 92 16.45 8.49 -2.26
CA ALA A 92 16.53 8.73 -3.70
C ALA A 92 15.37 8.06 -4.46
N SER A 93 15.08 6.78 -4.19
CA SER A 93 13.95 6.08 -4.82
C SER A 93 12.60 6.73 -4.47
N PHE A 94 12.41 7.15 -3.22
CA PHE A 94 11.20 7.84 -2.79
C PHE A 94 11.07 9.20 -3.47
N LEU A 95 12.14 10.01 -3.49
CA LEU A 95 12.12 11.34 -4.07
C LEU A 95 11.87 11.25 -5.58
N ASN A 96 12.55 10.35 -6.29
CA ASN A 96 12.31 10.16 -7.71
C ASN A 96 10.84 9.83 -8.00
N PHE A 97 10.23 8.91 -7.22
CA PHE A 97 8.79 8.65 -7.33
C PHE A 97 7.93 9.88 -7.01
N LEU A 98 8.19 10.59 -5.92
CA LEU A 98 7.44 11.80 -5.54
C LEU A 98 7.51 12.86 -6.65
N PHE A 99 8.69 13.09 -7.21
CA PHE A 99 8.87 14.03 -8.32
C PHE A 99 8.14 13.54 -9.58
N LYS A 100 8.08 12.24 -9.86
CA LYS A 100 7.23 11.71 -10.94
C LYS A 100 5.75 12.02 -10.74
N VAL A 101 5.25 11.93 -9.51
CA VAL A 101 3.87 12.35 -9.19
C VAL A 101 3.69 13.85 -9.44
N ARG A 102 4.62 14.69 -8.97
CA ARG A 102 4.58 16.16 -9.17
C ARG A 102 4.67 16.58 -10.63
N GLU A 103 5.62 16.03 -11.38
CA GLU A 103 5.86 16.31 -12.81
C GLU A 103 4.65 15.99 -13.69
N SER A 104 3.76 15.11 -13.24
CA SER A 104 2.52 14.82 -13.95
C SER A 104 1.50 15.97 -13.95
N GLY A 105 1.73 17.02 -13.15
CA GLY A 105 0.78 18.12 -12.92
C GLY A 105 -0.44 17.73 -12.08
N SER A 106 -0.56 16.46 -11.69
CA SER A 106 -1.77 15.95 -11.01
C SER A 106 -1.95 16.45 -9.57
N LEU A 107 -0.93 17.11 -9.00
CA LEU A 107 -0.98 17.73 -7.67
C LEU A 107 -1.26 19.24 -7.72
N ASN A 108 -1.42 19.82 -8.91
CA ASN A 108 -1.59 21.24 -9.06
C ASN A 108 -3.00 21.72 -8.59
N PRO A 109 -3.14 23.00 -8.19
CA PRO A 109 -4.38 23.54 -7.61
C PRO A 109 -5.61 23.55 -8.53
N GLU A 110 -5.43 23.47 -9.85
CA GLU A 110 -6.53 23.38 -10.84
C GLU A 110 -7.31 22.05 -10.77
N HIS A 111 -6.80 21.07 -10.03
CA HIS A 111 -7.40 19.77 -9.86
C HIS A 111 -7.93 19.56 -8.45
N GLY A 112 -8.79 18.55 -8.31
CA GLY A 112 -9.15 18.03 -7.00
C GLY A 112 -7.96 17.46 -6.24
N PRO A 113 -8.07 17.34 -4.90
CA PRO A 113 -7.00 16.75 -4.10
C PRO A 113 -6.66 15.34 -4.57
N ALA A 114 -5.37 15.03 -4.62
CA ALA A 114 -4.88 13.69 -4.88
C ALA A 114 -5.32 12.72 -3.77
N VAL A 115 -5.67 11.50 -4.17
CA VAL A 115 -6.03 10.44 -3.22
C VAL A 115 -4.79 9.62 -2.93
N ILE A 116 -4.27 9.72 -1.70
CA ILE A 116 -3.08 8.98 -1.27
C ILE A 116 -3.53 7.90 -0.29
N HIS A 117 -3.17 6.65 -0.54
CA HIS A 117 -3.50 5.55 0.37
C HIS A 117 -2.39 4.51 0.46
N CYS A 118 -2.49 3.70 1.52
CA CYS A 118 -1.80 2.43 1.67
C CYS A 118 -2.87 1.41 2.10
N SER A 119 -2.58 0.52 3.06
CA SER A 119 -3.62 -0.34 3.65
C SER A 119 -4.54 0.45 4.61
N ALA A 120 -3.99 1.02 5.70
CA ALA A 120 -4.75 1.82 6.66
C ALA A 120 -4.82 3.32 6.31
N GLY A 121 -4.01 3.76 5.33
CA GLY A 121 -3.93 5.15 4.90
C GLY A 121 -3.34 6.11 5.94
N ILE A 122 -2.40 5.66 6.79
CA ILE A 122 -1.82 6.50 7.86
C ILE A 122 -0.28 6.45 7.94
N GLY A 123 0.35 5.27 7.89
CA GLY A 123 1.82 5.17 8.00
C GLY A 123 2.53 5.71 6.76
N ARG A 124 2.57 4.91 5.70
CA ARG A 124 3.20 5.25 4.41
C ARG A 124 2.59 6.51 3.78
N SER A 125 1.26 6.62 3.79
CA SER A 125 0.56 7.82 3.33
C SER A 125 0.93 9.07 4.11
N GLY A 126 1.06 8.97 5.44
CA GLY A 126 1.50 10.08 6.28
C GLY A 126 2.93 10.51 5.97
N THR A 127 3.85 9.56 5.76
CA THR A 127 5.22 9.86 5.31
C THR A 127 5.21 10.56 3.95
N PHE A 128 4.46 10.05 2.98
CA PHE A 128 4.39 10.66 1.65
C PHE A 128 3.90 12.10 1.72
N SER A 129 2.75 12.33 2.36
CA SER A 129 2.15 13.65 2.48
C SER A 129 3.02 14.63 3.29
N LEU A 130 3.69 14.17 4.36
CA LEU A 130 4.55 15.03 5.17
C LEU A 130 5.76 15.51 4.36
N VAL A 131 6.44 14.59 3.67
CA VAL A 131 7.62 14.93 2.87
C VAL A 131 7.24 15.91 1.76
N ASP A 132 6.17 15.62 1.01
CA ASP A 132 5.68 16.50 -0.05
C ASP A 132 5.34 17.91 0.49
N THR A 133 4.56 17.99 1.56
CA THR A 133 4.17 19.27 2.17
C THR A 133 5.39 20.07 2.61
N CYS A 134 6.39 19.42 3.24
CA CYS A 134 7.62 20.09 3.62
C CYS A 134 8.37 20.67 2.41
N LEU A 135 8.49 19.91 1.32
CA LEU A 135 9.19 20.39 0.14
C LEU A 135 8.44 21.56 -0.53
N VAL A 136 7.11 21.51 -0.61
CA VAL A 136 6.30 22.64 -1.13
C VAL A 136 6.48 23.91 -0.28
N LEU A 137 6.47 23.79 1.05
CA LEU A 137 6.65 24.94 1.94
C LEU A 137 8.08 25.50 1.84
N MET A 138 9.10 24.63 1.69
CA MET A 138 10.48 25.04 1.48
C MET A 138 10.67 25.79 0.15
N GLU A 139 10.02 25.34 -0.92
CA GLU A 139 10.01 26.04 -2.22
C GLU A 139 9.42 27.45 -2.13
N LYS A 140 8.48 27.67 -1.20
CA LYS A 140 7.91 28.99 -0.92
C LYS A 140 8.77 29.86 -0.01
N GLY A 141 9.88 29.34 0.52
CA GLY A 141 10.76 30.04 1.44
C GLY A 141 10.33 29.98 2.91
N ASP A 142 9.39 29.10 3.27
CA ASP A 142 8.89 29.00 4.64
C ASP A 142 9.89 28.29 5.56
N ASN A 143 9.98 28.76 6.81
CA ASN A 143 10.70 28.04 7.87
C ASN A 143 9.83 26.88 8.40
N ILE A 144 10.35 25.66 8.31
CA ILE A 144 9.57 24.46 8.60
C ILE A 144 9.94 23.83 9.93
N ASN A 145 8.96 23.74 10.83
CA ASN A 145 9.00 22.84 11.96
C ASN A 145 8.27 21.53 11.61
N ILE A 146 9.03 20.51 11.17
CA ILE A 146 8.50 19.22 10.70
C ILE A 146 7.61 18.55 11.75
N LYS A 147 8.00 18.62 13.05
CA LYS A 147 7.22 18.06 14.15
C LYS A 147 5.87 18.77 14.28
N GLN A 148 5.87 20.10 14.29
CA GLN A 148 4.65 20.89 14.41
C GLN A 148 3.73 20.69 13.20
N LEU A 149 4.30 20.60 12.00
CA LEU A 149 3.56 20.30 10.77
C LEU A 149 2.88 18.93 10.85
N LEU A 150 3.62 17.88 11.24
CA LEU A 150 3.03 16.54 11.43
C LEU A 150 1.91 16.55 12.48
N LEU A 151 2.09 17.25 13.59
CA LEU A 151 1.04 17.41 14.61
C LEU A 151 -0.20 18.12 14.05
N ASN A 152 -0.03 19.12 13.20
CA ASN A 152 -1.13 19.78 12.51
C ASN A 152 -1.82 18.86 11.51
N MET A 153 -1.08 18.10 10.69
CA MET A 153 -1.66 17.11 9.77
C MET A 153 -2.47 16.04 10.52
N ARG A 154 -2.01 15.64 11.72
CA ARG A 154 -2.72 14.67 12.57
C ARG A 154 -4.08 15.15 13.10
N LYS A 155 -4.37 16.46 13.01
CA LYS A 155 -5.71 17.01 13.29
C LYS A 155 -6.73 16.60 12.22
N TYR A 156 -6.29 16.40 10.98
CA TYR A 156 -7.15 16.00 9.86
C TYR A 156 -7.27 14.48 9.72
N ARG A 157 -6.23 13.73 10.10
CA ARG A 157 -6.27 12.27 10.13
C ARG A 157 -5.36 11.72 11.22
N MET A 158 -5.90 10.88 12.11
CA MET A 158 -5.12 10.31 13.21
C MET A 158 -3.96 9.43 12.72
N GLY A 159 -2.94 9.26 13.56
CA GLY A 159 -1.94 8.20 13.39
C GLY A 159 -1.00 8.32 12.19
N LEU A 160 -0.95 9.48 11.52
CA LEU A 160 0.00 9.71 10.42
C LEU A 160 1.43 9.47 10.89
N ILE A 161 2.19 8.65 10.14
CA ILE A 161 3.51 8.11 10.53
C ILE A 161 3.40 7.20 11.76
N GLN A 162 3.61 5.90 11.57
CA GLN A 162 3.34 4.88 12.60
C GLN A 162 4.58 4.38 13.33
N THR A 163 5.77 4.51 12.75
CA THR A 163 7.02 4.02 13.35
C THR A 163 8.05 5.14 13.49
N PRO A 164 8.99 5.04 14.48
CA PRO A 164 10.11 5.95 14.57
C PRO A 164 10.96 5.99 13.29
N ASP A 165 11.11 4.84 12.63
CA ASP A 165 11.87 4.74 11.38
C ASP A 165 11.20 5.50 10.23
N GLN A 166 9.87 5.49 10.13
CA GLN A 166 9.15 6.32 9.16
C GLN A 166 9.34 7.82 9.44
N LEU A 167 9.38 8.23 10.70
CA LEU A 167 9.67 9.61 11.06
C LEU A 167 11.11 9.97 10.68
N ARG A 168 12.09 9.15 11.08
CA ARG A 168 13.51 9.34 10.74
C ARG A 168 13.71 9.41 9.23
N PHE A 169 13.09 8.50 8.48
CA PHE A 169 13.12 8.50 7.02
C PHE A 169 12.53 9.79 6.45
N SER A 170 11.42 10.28 7.00
CA SER A 170 10.83 11.57 6.57
C SER A 170 11.85 12.71 6.68
N TYR A 171 12.56 12.82 7.81
CA TYR A 171 13.61 13.83 7.99
C TYR A 171 14.75 13.67 6.97
N MET A 172 15.29 12.46 6.82
CA MET A 172 16.37 12.20 5.86
C MET A 172 15.97 12.60 4.43
N THR A 173 14.75 12.24 4.03
CA THR A 173 14.21 12.50 2.71
C THR A 173 13.92 13.98 2.48
N ILE A 174 13.44 14.72 3.49
CA ILE A 174 13.26 16.17 3.41
C ILE A 174 14.61 16.88 3.27
N ILE A 175 15.62 16.47 4.05
CA ILE A 175 16.98 17.03 3.96
C ILE A 175 17.57 16.80 2.57
N GLU A 176 17.40 15.59 2.03
CA GLU A 176 17.88 15.25 0.68
C GLU A 176 17.12 16.04 -0.39
N GLY A 177 15.79 16.10 -0.32
CA GLY A 177 14.96 16.86 -1.25
C GLY A 177 15.23 18.37 -1.21
N ALA A 178 15.58 18.93 -0.05
CA ALA A 178 15.92 20.34 0.08
C ALA A 178 17.19 20.73 -0.71
N LYS A 179 18.09 19.78 -1.01
CA LYS A 179 19.26 20.05 -1.87
C LYS A 179 18.86 20.40 -3.30
N PHE A 180 17.83 19.72 -3.83
CA PHE A 180 17.26 20.04 -5.14
C PHE A 180 16.66 21.46 -5.18
N ILE A 181 15.88 21.81 -4.16
CA ILE A 181 15.24 23.14 -4.06
C ILE A 181 16.29 24.26 -4.02
N LYS A 182 17.46 24.01 -3.43
CA LYS A 182 18.58 24.97 -3.38
C LYS A 182 19.34 25.14 -4.71
N GLY A 183 18.83 24.60 -5.81
CA GLY A 183 19.35 24.85 -7.16
C GLY A 183 20.27 23.75 -7.71
N ASP A 184 20.45 22.63 -7.00
CA ASP A 184 21.19 21.49 -7.52
C ASP A 184 20.29 20.62 -8.42
N SER A 185 20.03 21.10 -9.64
CA SER A 185 19.23 20.37 -10.64
C SER A 185 19.88 19.05 -11.09
N SER A 186 21.17 18.86 -10.84
CA SER A 186 21.89 17.62 -11.15
C SER A 186 21.43 16.45 -10.26
N ILE A 187 20.90 16.75 -9.08
CA ILE A 187 20.52 15.75 -8.09
C ILE A 187 19.33 14.88 -8.53
N GLN A 188 18.45 15.42 -9.39
CA GLN A 188 17.33 14.64 -9.92
C GLN A 188 17.82 13.52 -10.84
N LYS A 189 18.79 13.81 -11.71
CA LYS A 189 19.46 12.78 -12.54
C LYS A 189 20.14 11.74 -11.66
N ARG A 190 20.82 12.21 -10.60
CA ARG A 190 21.47 11.34 -9.62
C ARG A 190 20.48 10.43 -8.88
N TRP A 191 19.30 10.93 -8.48
CA TRP A 191 18.29 10.08 -7.85
C TRP A 191 17.74 9.05 -8.81
N LYS A 192 17.50 9.41 -10.08
CA LYS A 192 17.10 8.45 -11.10
C LYS A 192 18.13 7.33 -11.22
N GLU A 193 19.42 7.67 -11.36
CA GLU A 193 20.54 6.72 -11.42
C GLU A 193 20.63 5.84 -10.17
N LEU A 194 20.62 6.44 -8.97
CA LEU A 194 20.71 5.74 -7.69
C LEU A 194 19.49 4.85 -7.41
N SER A 195 18.32 5.24 -7.91
CA SER A 195 17.08 4.47 -7.74
C SER A 195 17.02 3.24 -8.62
N LYS A 196 17.87 3.16 -9.66
CA LYS A 196 17.91 2.04 -10.61
C LYS A 196 16.51 1.76 -11.20
N GLU A 197 15.76 2.81 -11.54
CA GLU A 197 14.35 2.68 -11.97
C GLU A 197 14.18 1.87 -13.26
N ASP A 198 15.18 1.92 -14.15
CA ASP A 198 15.15 1.27 -15.47
C ASP A 198 15.65 -0.19 -15.44
N VAL A 199 16.03 -0.72 -14.27
CA VAL A 199 16.42 -2.13 -14.12
C VAL A 199 15.17 -3.02 -14.14
N CYS A 200 15.18 -4.11 -14.90
CA CYS A 200 14.05 -5.04 -14.94
C CYS A 200 13.67 -5.51 -13.52
N PRO A 201 12.37 -5.53 -13.16
CA PRO A 201 11.94 -6.07 -11.88
C PRO A 201 12.36 -7.55 -11.78
N VAL A 202 13.07 -7.89 -10.72
CA VAL A 202 13.44 -9.28 -10.41
C VAL A 202 12.16 -10.00 -9.98
N PHE A 203 11.56 -10.78 -10.88
CA PHE A 203 10.42 -11.63 -10.54
C PHE A 203 10.93 -12.82 -9.72
N ASP A 204 10.61 -12.84 -8.42
CA ASP A 204 10.76 -14.03 -7.60
C ASP A 204 9.62 -14.99 -8.00
N HIS A 205 9.93 -15.98 -8.83
CA HIS A 205 8.97 -16.97 -9.32
C HIS A 205 8.53 -17.92 -8.18
N SER A 206 7.65 -17.44 -7.30
CA SER A 206 6.77 -18.31 -6.53
C SER A 206 5.46 -18.45 -7.28
N THR A 207 5.24 -19.65 -7.80
CA THR A 207 4.10 -20.03 -8.64
C THR A 207 2.79 -19.71 -7.91
N THR A 208 2.13 -18.61 -8.28
CA THR A 208 0.84 -18.26 -7.71
C THR A 208 -0.23 -19.10 -8.41
N LYS A 209 -0.62 -20.21 -7.78
CA LYS A 209 -1.84 -20.93 -8.15
C LYS A 209 -3.02 -19.96 -8.02
N ILE A 210 -3.69 -19.71 -9.14
CA ILE A 210 -4.93 -18.95 -9.22
C ILE A 210 -5.96 -19.66 -8.32
N MET A 211 -6.25 -19.07 -7.16
CA MET A 211 -7.45 -19.41 -6.39
C MET A 211 -8.58 -18.54 -6.93
N THR A 212 -9.51 -19.18 -7.63
CA THR A 212 -10.79 -18.59 -8.00
C THR A 212 -11.64 -18.39 -6.74
N GLU A 213 -11.68 -17.17 -6.21
CA GLU A 213 -12.66 -16.79 -5.20
C GLU A 213 -14.00 -16.44 -5.89
N LYS A 214 -15.02 -17.25 -5.58
CA LYS A 214 -16.40 -17.05 -6.01
C LYS A 214 -17.05 -15.98 -5.13
N TYR A 215 -17.74 -15.05 -5.78
CA TYR A 215 -18.62 -14.07 -5.14
C TYR A 215 -19.74 -14.76 -4.35
N ASN A 216 -20.06 -14.22 -3.17
CA ASN A 216 -21.19 -14.63 -2.36
C ASN A 216 -22.51 -14.21 -3.04
N GLY A 217 -23.33 -15.19 -3.42
CA GLY A 217 -24.70 -14.98 -3.87
C GLY A 217 -25.30 -16.20 -4.58
N ASN A 218 -26.15 -16.93 -3.86
CA ASN A 218 -27.05 -18.02 -4.27
C ASN A 218 -26.51 -19.45 -4.39
N ARG A 219 -27.00 -20.28 -3.45
CA ARG A 219 -27.17 -21.74 -3.58
C ARG A 219 -28.27 -22.02 -4.59
N ILE A 220 -27.95 -22.80 -5.63
CA ILE A 220 -28.87 -23.77 -6.23
C ILE A 220 -28.00 -24.98 -6.61
N GLY A 221 -28.33 -26.16 -6.09
CA GLY A 221 -27.71 -27.41 -6.48
C GLY A 221 -28.34 -27.95 -7.76
N LEU A 222 -27.58 -28.76 -8.51
CA LEU A 222 -28.01 -30.02 -9.11
C LEU A 222 -26.84 -30.66 -9.87
N GLU A 223 -26.62 -31.92 -9.49
CA GLU A 223 -26.22 -33.11 -10.27
C GLU A 223 -24.91 -33.19 -11.06
N GLU A 224 -24.23 -34.30 -10.76
CA GLU A 224 -23.07 -34.87 -11.45
C GLU A 224 -23.46 -35.38 -12.84
N GLU A 225 -22.60 -35.17 -13.83
CA GLU A 225 -22.45 -36.12 -14.93
C GLU A 225 -20.97 -36.35 -15.22
N LYS A 226 -20.54 -37.60 -14.98
CA LYS A 226 -19.27 -38.15 -15.41
C LYS A 226 -19.32 -38.40 -16.91
N LEU A 227 -18.30 -37.97 -17.64
CA LEU A 227 -17.89 -38.64 -18.87
C LEU A 227 -16.36 -38.75 -18.93
N THR A 228 -15.96 -39.99 -19.13
CA THR A 228 -14.63 -40.59 -19.14
C THR A 228 -13.87 -40.30 -20.43
N SER A 229 -12.54 -40.16 -20.36
CA SER A 229 -11.65 -40.78 -21.35
C SER A 229 -10.25 -40.96 -20.79
N ASP A 230 -9.81 -42.22 -20.81
CA ASP A 230 -8.50 -42.74 -20.43
C ASP A 230 -7.34 -42.15 -21.27
N ARG A 231 -6.13 -42.14 -20.70
CA ARG A 231 -5.07 -43.15 -20.98
C ARG A 231 -3.71 -42.78 -20.33
N TYR A 232 -3.17 -43.75 -19.56
CA TYR A 232 -1.76 -44.20 -19.40
C TYR A 232 -0.64 -43.15 -19.26
N THR A 233 0.29 -43.16 -18.29
CA THR A 233 1.07 -44.25 -17.66
C THR A 233 1.73 -43.76 -16.35
N GLY A 234 2.11 -44.68 -15.45
CA GLY A 234 3.28 -44.51 -14.56
C GLY A 234 3.01 -44.43 -13.05
N LEU A 235 2.93 -45.59 -12.37
CA LEU A 235 3.19 -45.69 -10.92
C LEU A 235 4.70 -45.84 -10.69
N SER A 236 5.30 -44.95 -9.89
CA SER A 236 6.26 -45.28 -8.80
C SER A 236 6.85 -43.99 -8.18
N SER A 237 6.24 -43.48 -7.11
CA SER A 237 6.87 -42.58 -6.10
C SER A 237 5.98 -42.28 -4.87
N LYS A 238 4.69 -42.64 -4.92
CA LYS A 238 3.63 -42.14 -3.99
C LYS A 238 3.70 -42.53 -2.50
N MET A 239 4.67 -43.29 -2.01
CA MET A 239 4.70 -43.68 -0.58
C MET A 239 5.66 -42.88 0.30
N GLN A 240 6.56 -42.08 -0.29
CA GLN A 240 7.55 -41.30 0.48
C GLN A 240 7.12 -39.83 0.65
N ASP A 241 6.50 -39.24 -0.37
CA ASP A 241 6.04 -37.83 -0.35
C ASP A 241 4.90 -37.57 0.66
N THR A 242 4.05 -38.58 0.93
CA THR A 242 2.85 -38.39 1.79
C THR A 242 3.18 -38.32 3.29
N LEU A 243 4.32 -38.85 3.72
CA LEU A 243 4.77 -38.79 5.12
C LEU A 243 5.48 -37.45 5.42
N GLU A 244 6.28 -36.95 4.49
CA GLU A 244 6.97 -35.66 4.63
C GLU A 244 5.98 -34.48 4.59
N GLU A 245 5.01 -34.47 3.67
CA GLU A 245 3.97 -33.43 3.60
C GLU A 245 3.09 -33.36 4.88
N ASN A 246 2.80 -34.50 5.49
CA ASN A 246 2.04 -34.57 6.74
C ASN A 246 2.85 -34.04 7.93
N SER A 247 4.16 -34.28 7.96
CA SER A 247 5.06 -33.76 8.99
C SER A 247 5.25 -32.24 8.89
N GLU A 248 5.40 -31.71 7.67
CA GLU A 248 5.53 -30.27 7.44
C GLU A 248 4.24 -29.52 7.77
N SER A 249 3.08 -30.07 7.38
CA SER A 249 1.79 -29.46 7.68
C SER A 249 1.51 -29.44 9.19
N ALA A 250 1.90 -30.48 9.93
CA ALA A 250 1.82 -30.51 11.39
C ALA A 250 2.74 -29.49 12.06
N LEU A 251 3.99 -29.34 11.59
CA LEU A 251 4.93 -28.33 12.08
C LEU A 251 4.43 -26.90 11.81
N ARG A 252 3.90 -26.63 10.61
CA ARG A 252 3.30 -25.33 10.26
C ARG A 252 2.09 -25.01 11.13
N LYS A 253 1.27 -26.02 11.45
CA LYS A 253 0.12 -25.86 12.35
C LYS A 253 0.58 -25.47 13.77
N ARG A 254 1.59 -26.15 14.33
CA ARG A 254 2.15 -25.81 15.65
C ARG A 254 2.74 -24.41 15.70
N LEU A 255 3.54 -24.03 14.70
CA LEU A 255 4.12 -22.68 14.62
C LEU A 255 3.03 -21.59 14.54
N ARG A 256 1.91 -21.87 13.89
CA ARG A 256 0.76 -20.96 13.81
C ARG A 256 0.03 -20.85 15.16
N GLU A 257 -0.12 -21.96 15.88
CA GLU A 257 -0.73 -21.98 17.21
C GLU A 257 0.15 -21.25 18.25
N ASP A 258 1.47 -21.46 18.22
CA ASP A 258 2.43 -20.74 19.08
C ASP A 258 2.42 -19.23 18.83
N ARG A 259 2.34 -18.81 17.56
CA ARG A 259 2.21 -17.38 17.20
C ARG A 259 0.90 -16.79 17.71
N LYS A 260 -0.20 -17.53 17.64
CA LYS A 260 -1.50 -17.10 18.18
C LYS A 260 -1.45 -16.97 19.69
N ALA A 261 -0.86 -17.95 20.40
CA ALA A 261 -0.69 -17.92 21.84
C ALA A 261 0.18 -16.74 22.31
N SER A 262 1.32 -16.51 21.63
CA SER A 262 2.22 -15.37 21.92
C SER A 262 1.53 -14.03 21.71
N THR A 263 0.72 -13.91 20.64
CA THR A 263 -0.04 -12.69 20.36
C THR A 263 -1.13 -12.45 21.41
N ALA A 264 -1.87 -13.50 21.79
CA ALA A 264 -2.89 -13.41 22.84
C ALA A 264 -2.28 -12.98 24.19
N GLN A 265 -1.11 -13.51 24.55
CA GLN A 265 -0.40 -13.14 25.77
C GLN A 265 0.04 -11.68 25.77
N LYS A 266 0.55 -11.16 24.64
CA LYS A 266 0.91 -9.74 24.48
C LYS A 266 -0.31 -8.82 24.58
N VAL A 267 -1.44 -9.21 24.00
CA VAL A 267 -2.70 -8.46 24.11
C VAL A 267 -3.18 -8.43 25.57
N GLN A 268 -3.08 -9.54 26.30
CA GLN A 268 -3.47 -9.60 27.71
C GLN A 268 -2.57 -8.73 28.59
N GLN A 269 -1.25 -8.72 28.37
CA GLN A 269 -0.32 -7.82 29.06
C GLN A 269 -0.63 -6.35 28.77
N MET A 270 -0.99 -6.01 27.54
CA MET A 270 -1.35 -4.65 27.15
C MET A 270 -2.64 -4.19 27.86
N LYS A 271 -3.66 -5.07 27.95
CA LYS A 271 -4.89 -4.80 28.71
C LYS A 271 -4.61 -4.58 30.20
N GLN A 272 -3.72 -5.39 30.81
CA GLN A 272 -3.34 -5.21 32.22
C GLN A 272 -2.65 -3.86 32.45
N ARG A 273 -1.73 -3.45 31.58
CA ARG A 273 -1.06 -2.14 31.66
C ARG A 273 -2.03 -0.97 31.54
N LEU A 274 -3.01 -1.07 30.63
CA LEU A 274 -4.05 -0.04 30.47
C LEU A 274 -4.90 0.08 31.75
N ASN A 275 -5.36 -1.06 32.30
CA ASN A 275 -6.12 -1.08 33.56
C ASN A 275 -5.31 -0.52 34.74
N GLU A 276 -4.02 -0.82 34.84
CA GLU A 276 -3.15 -0.29 35.89
C GLU A 276 -2.95 1.23 35.77
N THR A 277 -2.82 1.72 34.53
CA THR A 277 -2.70 3.15 34.22
C THR A 277 -3.98 3.90 34.58
N GLU A 278 -5.16 3.32 34.29
CA GLU A 278 -6.45 3.88 34.71
C GLU A 278 -6.63 3.86 36.23
N ARG A 279 -6.20 2.79 36.91
CA ARG A 279 -6.21 2.72 38.38
C ARG A 279 -5.31 3.79 39.02
N LYS A 280 -4.13 4.05 38.45
CA LYS A 280 -3.23 5.12 38.91
C LYS A 280 -3.81 6.52 38.70
N ARG A 281 -4.58 6.73 37.61
CA ARG A 281 -5.30 8.00 37.37
C ARG A 281 -6.46 8.24 38.33
N LYS A 282 -7.09 7.18 38.87
CA LYS A 282 -8.24 7.27 39.79
C LYS A 282 -7.86 7.33 41.28
N ARG A 283 -6.57 7.27 41.65
CA ARG A 283 -6.15 7.44 43.05
C ARG A 283 -6.22 8.93 43.43
N PRO A 284 -6.94 9.32 44.49
CA PRO A 284 -6.90 10.68 45.01
C PRO A 284 -5.47 11.04 45.44
N ARG A 285 -5.03 12.26 45.12
CA ARG A 285 -3.79 12.81 45.71
C ARG A 285 -4.05 13.00 47.20
N LEU A 286 -3.38 12.23 48.05
CA LEU A 286 -3.23 12.58 49.45
C LEU A 286 -2.50 13.92 49.47
N THR A 287 -3.18 14.93 50.00
CA THR A 287 -2.60 16.23 50.31
C THR A 287 -1.85 16.05 51.62
N ASP A 288 -0.53 16.18 51.58
CA ASP A 288 0.29 16.28 52.79
C ASP A 288 -0.05 17.62 53.46
N THR A 289 -0.55 17.54 54.69
CA THR A 289 -0.59 18.61 55.69
C THR A 289 0.79 18.88 56.25
#